data_AF-A0A3B9AT62-F1
#
_entry.id   AF-A0A3B9AT62-F1
#
_cell.length_a   1.000
_cell.length_b   1.000
_cell.length_c   1.000
_cell.angle_alpha   90.00
_cell.angle_beta   90.00
_cell.angle_gamma   90.00
#
_symmetry.space_group_name_H-M   'P 1'
#
loop_
_entity.id
_entity.type
_entity.pdbx_description
1 polymer ?
#
loop_
_entity_poly.entity_id
_entity_poly.type
_entity_poly.pdbx_seq_one_letter_code
_entity_poly.pdbx_strand_id
1 'polypeptide(L)' 'EPVPDDGVYNPETEIMTYRSQYPLNQEVMKKIRRNELDKIRIAWSKGYEDYEIQQVDLLIRQAACLFGK' A
#
# COMPACT_ATOMS: atom_id res chain seq x y z
N GLU A 1 11.92 2.58 18.01
CA GLU A 1 10.71 2.34 17.21
C GLU A 1 10.90 1.04 16.44
N PRO A 2 9.85 0.21 16.25
CA PRO A 2 9.98 -1.02 15.46
C PRO A 2 10.39 -0.68 14.02
N VAL A 3 11.38 -1.38 13.50
CA VAL A 3 11.86 -1.23 12.13
C VAL A 3 10.78 -1.75 11.18
N PRO A 4 10.46 -1.04 10.08
CA PRO A 4 9.57 -1.58 9.05
C PRO A 4 10.11 -2.94 8.59
N ASP A 5 9.25 -3.96 8.61
CA ASP A 5 9.49 -5.37 8.23
C ASP A 5 9.92 -6.37 9.32
N ASP A 6 10.24 -5.96 10.56
CA ASP A 6 10.61 -6.95 11.61
C ASP A 6 9.42 -7.77 12.12
N GLY A 7 8.19 -7.28 11.90
CA GLY A 7 6.96 -7.93 12.35
C GLY A 7 6.82 -7.88 13.88
N VAL A 8 5.59 -7.71 14.37
CA VAL A 8 5.27 -7.82 15.80
C VAL A 8 4.32 -8.98 15.97
N TYR A 9 4.79 -10.03 16.65
CA TYR A 9 3.97 -11.20 16.98
C TYR A 9 3.18 -10.97 18.26
N ASN A 10 1.86 -11.13 18.20
CA ASN A 10 0.99 -11.16 19.37
C ASN A 10 0.66 -12.63 19.72
N PRO A 11 1.13 -13.15 20.87
CA PRO A 11 0.89 -14.54 21.26
C PRO A 11 -0.55 -14.82 21.72
N GLU A 12 -1.32 -13.81 22.13
CA GLU A 12 -2.71 -14.00 22.57
C GLU A 12 -3.67 -14.20 21.39
N THR A 13 -3.39 -13.52 20.28
CA THR A 13 -4.19 -13.62 19.05
C THR A 13 -3.52 -14.52 18.01
N GLU A 14 -2.29 -14.95 18.25
CA GLU A 14 -1.42 -15.66 17.30
C GLU A 14 -1.25 -14.91 15.96
N ILE A 15 -1.22 -13.57 15.99
CA ILE A 15 -1.15 -12.72 14.78
C ILE A 15 0.24 -12.10 14.66
N MET A 16 0.83 -12.16 13.46
CA MET A 16 2.04 -11.43 13.08
C MET A 16 1.66 -10.14 12.33
N THR A 17 2.03 -8.97 12.86
CA THR A 17 1.70 -7.67 12.27
C THR A 17 2.93 -7.02 11.65
N TYR A 18 2.88 -6.71 10.35
CA TYR A 18 3.91 -5.93 9.66
C TYR A 18 3.42 -4.50 9.44
N ARG A 19 4.27 -3.50 9.70
CA ARG A 19 3.94 -2.09 9.49
C ARG A 19 4.96 -1.47 8.53
N SER A 20 4.52 -1.27 7.29
CA SER A 20 5.33 -0.67 6.23
C SER A 20 4.76 0.69 5.83
N GLN A 21 5.61 1.59 5.35
CA GLN A 21 5.24 2.91 4.86
C GLN A 21 5.72 3.08 3.42
N TYR A 22 4.81 3.40 2.51
CA TYR A 22 5.11 3.60 1.09
C TYR A 22 4.93 5.09 0.75
N PRO A 23 6.00 5.89 0.76
CA PRO A 23 5.89 7.31 0.45
C PRO A 23 5.45 7.53 -1.01
N LEU A 24 4.40 8.34 -1.20
CA LEU A 24 3.89 8.68 -2.53
C LEU A 24 4.67 9.87 -3.10
N ASN A 25 5.69 9.60 -3.91
CA ASN A 25 6.44 10.64 -4.59
C ASN A 25 5.68 11.20 -5.81
N GLN A 26 6.20 12.26 -6.43
CA GLN A 26 5.55 12.92 -7.56
C GLN A 26 5.33 12.00 -8.77
N GLU A 27 6.21 11.02 -9.01
CA GLU A 27 6.06 10.07 -10.10
C GLU A 27 4.91 9.10 -9.85
N VAL A 28 4.84 8.55 -8.63
CA VAL A 28 3.75 7.69 -8.18
C VAL A 28 2.43 8.46 -8.23
N MET A 29 2.41 9.72 -7.77
CA MET A 29 1.22 10.57 -7.85
C MET A 29 0.76 10.82 -9.28
N LYS A 30 1.68 11.01 -10.24
CA LYS A 30 1.32 11.11 -11.67
C LYS A 30 0.69 9.82 -12.20
N LYS A 31 1.19 8.65 -11.77
CA LYS A 31 0.62 7.34 -12.15
C LYS A 31 -0.77 7.16 -11.55
N ILE A 32 -0.94 7.43 -10.25
CA ILE A 32 -2.22 7.35 -9.54
C ILE A 32 -3.29 8.23 -10.20
N ARG A 33 -2.93 9.41 -10.73
CA ARG A 33 -3.89 10.31 -11.38
C ARG A 33 -4.33 9.89 -12.79
N ARG A 34 -3.61 8.96 -13.42
CA ARG A 34 -3.80 8.60 -14.84
C ARG A 34 -4.18 7.15 -15.06
N ASN A 35 -3.92 6.28 -14.10
CA ASN A 35 -4.11 4.85 -14.24
C ASN A 35 -4.94 4.34 -13.07
N GLU A 36 -5.93 3.53 -13.38
CA GLU A 36 -6.66 2.74 -12.40
C GLU A 36 -5.71 1.70 -11.81
N LEU A 37 -5.84 1.46 -10.50
CA LEU A 37 -5.01 0.49 -9.79
C LEU A 37 -5.79 -0.82 -9.69
N ASP A 38 -5.49 -1.80 -10.53
CA ASP A 38 -6.12 -3.12 -10.54
C ASP A 38 -5.42 -4.13 -9.63
N LYS A 39 -4.14 -3.91 -9.31
CA LYS A 39 -3.32 -4.82 -8.52
C LYS A 39 -2.23 -4.12 -7.73
N ILE A 40 -1.90 -4.63 -6.55
CA ILE A 40 -0.74 -4.20 -5.75
C ILE A 40 0.15 -5.38 -5.40
N ARG A 41 1.47 -5.18 -5.48
CA ARG A 41 2.48 -6.14 -5.04
C ARG A 41 3.13 -5.65 -3.76
N ILE A 42 3.13 -6.49 -2.73
CA ILE A 42 3.87 -6.27 -1.49
C ILE A 42 5.06 -7.23 -1.49
N ALA A 43 6.27 -6.70 -1.43
CA ALA A 43 7.50 -7.49 -1.37
C ALA A 43 8.02 -7.57 0.07
N TRP A 44 8.53 -8.74 0.46
CA TRP A 44 9.19 -9.01 1.74
C TRP A 44 10.43 -9.88 1.53
N SER A 45 11.21 -10.07 2.60
CA SER A 45 12.47 -10.82 2.57
C SER A 45 12.37 -12.23 1.96
N LYS A 46 11.24 -12.92 2.12
CA LYS A 46 10.98 -14.27 1.60
C LYS A 46 10.27 -14.31 0.23
N GLY A 47 9.94 -13.18 -0.39
CA GLY A 47 9.22 -13.17 -1.67
C GLY A 47 8.30 -11.96 -1.85
N TYR A 48 7.15 -12.19 -2.48
CA TYR A 48 6.14 -11.15 -2.66
C TYR A 48 4.75 -11.77 -2.67
N GLU A 49 3.75 -10.99 -2.30
CA GLU A 49 2.34 -11.28 -2.55
C GLU A 49 1.72 -10.20 -3.41
N ASP A 50 0.72 -10.64 -4.15
CA ASP A 50 0.01 -9.90 -5.18
C ASP A 50 -1.46 -9.86 -4.77
N TYR A 51 -2.02 -8.66 -4.59
CA TYR A 51 -3.40 -8.46 -4.17
C TYR A 51 -4.20 -7.77 -5.27
N GLU A 52 -5.35 -8.33 -5.60
CA GLU A 52 -6.31 -7.70 -6.51
C GLU A 52 -7.03 -6.54 -5.81
N ILE A 53 -7.19 -5.44 -6.54
CA ILE A 53 -7.92 -4.27 -6.06
C ILE A 53 -9.34 -4.30 -6.61
N GLN A 54 -10.32 -4.34 -5.71
CA GLN A 54 -11.72 -4.39 -6.11
C GLN A 54 -12.24 -3.03 -6.60
N GLN A 55 -11.76 -1.93 -6.03
CA GLN A 55 -12.18 -0.57 -6.40
C GLN A 55 -11.03 0.15 -7.09
N VAL A 56 -10.85 -0.14 -8.39
CA VAL A 56 -9.68 0.27 -9.16
C VAL A 56 -9.55 1.79 -9.36
N ASP A 57 -10.67 2.50 -9.25
CA ASP A 57 -10.78 3.96 -9.41
C ASP A 57 -10.66 4.74 -8.08
N LEU A 58 -10.58 4.03 -6.93
CA LEU A 58 -10.56 4.64 -5.60
C LEU A 58 -9.46 5.70 -5.46
N LEU A 59 -8.22 5.36 -5.84
CA LEU A 59 -7.08 6.26 -5.67
C LEU A 59 -7.15 7.47 -6.61
N ILE A 60 -7.67 7.31 -7.83
CA ILE A 60 -7.89 8.44 -8.76
C ILE A 60 -8.89 9.43 -8.14
N ARG A 61 -10.04 8.93 -7.68
CA ARG A 61 -11.09 9.75 -7.06
C ARG A 61 -10.58 10.45 -5.80
N GLN A 62 -9.87 9.71 -4.93
CA GLN A 62 -9.32 10.27 -3.71
C GLN A 62 -8.25 11.32 -3.99
N ALA A 63 -7.40 11.10 -5.00
CA ALA A 63 -6.38 12.07 -5.40
C ALA A 63 -7.00 13.36 -5.96
N ALA A 64 -8.14 13.27 -6.66
CA ALA A 64 -8.88 14.45 -7.11
C ALA A 64 -9.44 15.25 -5.92
N CYS A 65 -9.95 14.60 -4.87
CA CYS A 65 -10.46 15.30 -3.68
C CYS A 65 -9.35 15.93 -2.82
N LEU A 66 -8.24 15.23 -2.63
CA LEU A 66 -7.16 15.68 -1.74
C LEU A 66 -6.21 16.68 -2.40
N PHE A 67 -6.07 16.61 -3.72
CA PHE A 67 -5.05 17.38 -4.46
C PHE A 67 -5.61 18.07 -5.72
N GLY A 68 -6.92 18.02 -5.94
CA GLY A 68 -7.61 18.90 -6.86
C GLY A 68 -7.64 20.31 -6.27
N LYS A 69 -7.45 21.32 -7.12
CA LYS A 69 -7.70 22.70 -6.74
C LYS A 69 -9.20 22.93 -6.58
#